data_AF-A0A8K0JCT3-F1
#
_entry.id   AF-A0A8K0JCT3-F1
#
_cell.length_a   1.000
_cell.length_b   1.000
_cell.length_c   1.000
_cell.angle_alpha   90.00
_cell.angle_beta   90.00
_cell.angle_gamma   90.00
#
_symmetry.space_group_name_H-M   'P 1'
#
loop_
_entity.id
_entity.type
_entity.pdbx_description
1 polymer ?
#
loop_
_entity_poly.entity_id
_entity_poly.type
_entity_poly.pdbx_seq_one_letter_code
_entity_poly.pdbx_strand_id
1 'polypeptide(L)'
;MNALRDGYVDFSTWCITKFAHLIFVVDFQAVMPDFFTPRWYAATAMKQMVVTFDEYVHDYRQVLHHSLVDIFIEIFADELLIQYLGSVRNRGARFRRADPFRDKLFNDIATAFDYFSGLPNPDVGLSIKNTWRATEPFLALLTCDREAVADEFAAFKTAYWDLQLGWVEAVLRSRDDFERSMLSAVKARAGQMDVARGPETIMGKVK
;
A
#
# COMPACT_ATOMS: atom_id res chain seq x y z
N MET A 1 -31.15 8.85 -17.41
CA MET A 1 -30.60 9.59 -16.26
C MET A 1 -29.49 8.83 -15.56
N ASN A 2 -29.67 7.55 -15.21
CA ASN A 2 -28.62 6.75 -14.54
C ASN A 2 -27.29 6.71 -15.34
N ALA A 3 -27.34 6.38 -16.64
CA ALA A 3 -26.14 6.34 -17.48
C ALA A 3 -25.36 7.67 -17.56
N LEU A 4 -26.03 8.83 -17.46
CA LEU A 4 -25.35 10.13 -17.45
C LEU A 4 -24.71 10.42 -16.09
N ARG A 5 -25.36 10.00 -15.00
CA ARG A 5 -24.80 10.10 -13.64
C ARG A 5 -23.58 9.19 -13.49
N ASP A 6 -23.69 7.96 -13.97
CA ASP A 6 -22.60 6.97 -13.95
C ASP A 6 -21.42 7.49 -14.77
N GLY A 7 -21.66 7.97 -16.01
CA GLY A 7 -20.62 8.56 -16.85
C GLY A 7 -19.95 9.80 -16.25
N TYR A 8 -20.68 10.64 -15.50
CA TYR A 8 -20.10 11.76 -14.77
C TYR A 8 -19.14 11.29 -13.66
N VAL A 9 -19.54 10.30 -12.87
CA VAL A 9 -18.72 9.75 -11.79
C VAL A 9 -17.49 9.04 -12.37
N ASP A 10 -17.67 8.22 -13.41
CA ASP A 10 -16.57 7.48 -14.04
C ASP A 10 -15.51 8.43 -14.63
N PHE A 11 -15.95 9.46 -15.35
CA PHE A 11 -15.03 10.44 -15.92
C PHE A 11 -14.31 11.24 -14.84
N SER A 12 -15.02 11.63 -13.78
CA SER A 12 -14.42 12.33 -12.63
C SER A 12 -13.38 11.46 -11.93
N THR A 13 -13.72 10.21 -11.61
CA THR A 13 -12.82 9.21 -11.01
C THR A 13 -11.58 9.00 -11.86
N TRP A 14 -11.73 8.92 -13.19
CA TRP A 14 -10.59 8.80 -14.11
C TRP A 14 -9.66 10.02 -14.04
N CYS A 15 -10.20 11.23 -14.11
CA CYS A 15 -9.42 12.47 -13.98
C CYS A 15 -8.70 12.56 -12.64
N ILE A 16 -9.40 12.26 -11.54
CA ILE A 16 -8.87 12.28 -10.18
C ILE A 16 -7.75 11.24 -10.03
N THR A 17 -7.90 10.04 -10.60
CA THR A 17 -6.84 9.01 -10.63
C THR A 17 -5.59 9.53 -11.33
N LYS A 18 -5.73 10.19 -12.49
CA LYS A 18 -4.59 10.78 -13.20
C LYS A 18 -3.91 11.87 -12.39
N PHE A 19 -4.71 12.68 -11.70
CA PHE A 19 -4.20 13.74 -10.85
C PHE A 19 -3.45 13.19 -9.63
N ALA A 20 -3.98 12.17 -8.96
CA ALA A 20 -3.28 11.49 -7.87
C ALA A 20 -1.91 10.95 -8.32
N HIS A 21 -1.84 10.26 -9.46
CA HIS A 21 -0.55 9.81 -10.00
C HIS A 21 0.42 10.96 -10.27
N LEU A 22 -0.08 12.11 -10.73
CA LEU A 22 0.75 13.28 -10.99
C LEU A 22 1.40 13.81 -9.70
N ILE A 23 0.66 13.87 -8.59
CA ILE A 23 1.20 14.26 -7.28
C ILE A 23 2.38 13.36 -6.89
N PHE A 24 2.24 12.04 -7.07
CA PHE A 24 3.34 11.12 -6.76
C PHE A 24 4.58 11.34 -7.62
N VAL A 25 4.40 11.66 -8.90
CA VAL A 25 5.50 11.92 -9.84
C VAL A 25 6.14 13.28 -9.61
N VAL A 26 5.38 14.30 -9.21
CA VAL A 26 5.91 15.66 -9.10
C VAL A 26 6.41 15.94 -7.69
N ASP A 27 5.59 15.67 -6.68
CA ASP A 27 5.85 16.12 -5.31
C ASP A 27 6.55 15.04 -4.48
N PHE A 28 6.26 13.75 -4.74
CA PHE A 28 6.81 12.66 -3.94
C PHE A 28 7.96 11.90 -4.58
N GLN A 29 8.29 12.18 -5.83
CA GLN A 29 9.35 11.48 -6.57
C GLN A 29 10.69 11.47 -5.83
N ALA A 30 11.03 12.54 -5.11
CA ALA A 30 12.30 12.64 -4.39
C ALA A 30 12.36 11.77 -3.13
N VAL A 31 11.23 11.53 -2.46
CA VAL A 31 11.17 10.78 -1.18
C VAL A 31 10.85 9.31 -1.38
N MET A 32 10.13 8.95 -2.45
CA MET A 32 9.72 7.57 -2.71
C MET A 32 10.89 6.56 -2.73
N PRO A 33 12.05 6.85 -3.33
CA PRO A 33 13.18 5.92 -3.37
C PRO A 33 13.82 5.63 -1.99
N ASP A 34 13.57 6.49 -0.99
CA ASP A 34 14.18 6.33 0.33
C ASP A 34 13.45 5.27 1.16
N PHE A 35 12.16 4.99 0.92
CA PHE A 35 11.40 3.99 1.66
C PHE A 35 12.09 2.62 1.66
N PHE A 36 12.10 1.99 2.85
CA PHE A 36 12.72 0.70 3.16
C PHE A 36 14.25 0.62 2.99
N THR A 37 14.91 1.75 2.71
CA THR A 37 16.37 1.87 2.71
C THR A 37 16.89 2.33 4.08
N PRO A 38 18.22 2.38 4.32
CA PRO A 38 18.76 2.95 5.55
C PRO A 38 18.31 4.39 5.84
N ARG A 39 18.03 5.20 4.81
CA ARG A 39 17.58 6.60 4.98
C ARG A 39 16.18 6.69 5.57
N TRP A 40 15.33 5.70 5.30
CA TRP A 40 13.94 5.68 5.76
C TRP A 40 13.81 5.65 7.27
N TYR A 41 14.71 4.96 8.00
CA TYR A 41 14.63 4.85 9.46
C TYR A 41 14.70 6.21 10.18
N ALA A 42 15.45 7.17 9.63
CA ALA A 42 15.57 8.52 10.19
C ALA A 42 14.59 9.52 9.56
N ALA A 43 13.90 9.15 8.48
CA ALA A 43 13.05 10.04 7.71
C ALA A 43 11.62 10.08 8.26
N THR A 44 10.96 11.22 8.05
CA THR A 44 9.53 11.43 8.34
C THR A 44 8.72 11.55 7.04
N ALA A 45 9.14 10.84 5.99
CA ALA A 45 8.56 10.96 4.65
C ALA A 45 7.04 10.73 4.64
N MET A 46 6.54 9.70 5.33
CA MET A 46 5.10 9.45 5.44
C MET A 46 4.33 10.64 6.02
N LYS A 47 4.85 11.26 7.10
CA LYS A 47 4.25 12.47 7.68
C LYS A 47 4.23 13.63 6.69
N GLN A 48 5.32 13.86 5.97
CA GLN A 48 5.40 14.91 4.96
C GLN A 48 4.38 14.68 3.84
N MET A 49 4.28 13.45 3.34
CA MET A 49 3.33 13.09 2.28
C MET A 49 1.88 13.26 2.73
N VAL A 50 1.55 12.87 3.98
CA VAL A 50 0.22 13.07 4.56
C VAL A 50 -0.12 14.56 4.71
N VAL A 51 0.84 15.40 5.13
CA VAL A 51 0.63 16.87 5.22
C VAL A 51 0.38 17.48 3.83
N THR A 52 1.20 17.17 2.84
CA THR A 52 0.98 17.63 1.46
C THR A 52 -0.35 17.14 0.91
N PHE A 53 -0.76 15.93 1.28
CA PHE A 53 -2.06 15.41 0.88
C PHE A 53 -3.22 16.16 1.54
N ASP A 54 -3.13 16.47 2.83
CA ASP A 54 -4.13 17.28 3.54
C ASP A 54 -4.29 18.67 2.91
N GLU A 55 -3.18 19.29 2.49
CA GLU A 55 -3.19 20.57 1.75
C GLU A 55 -3.99 20.44 0.45
N TYR A 56 -3.74 19.40 -0.37
CA TYR A 56 -4.55 19.15 -1.56
C TYR A 56 -6.02 18.94 -1.23
N VAL A 57 -6.35 18.10 -0.25
CA VAL A 57 -7.74 17.84 0.15
C VAL A 57 -8.43 19.12 0.61
N HIS A 58 -7.73 19.98 1.37
CA HIS A 58 -8.25 21.26 1.81
C HIS A 58 -8.60 22.17 0.63
N ASP A 59 -7.71 22.30 -0.34
CA ASP A 59 -7.92 23.12 -1.53
C ASP A 59 -9.07 22.58 -2.39
N TYR A 60 -9.11 21.27 -2.64
CA TYR A 60 -10.14 20.66 -3.48
C TYR A 60 -11.52 20.62 -2.82
N ARG A 61 -11.61 20.60 -1.49
CA ARG A 61 -12.88 20.73 -0.76
C ARG A 61 -13.61 22.03 -1.05
N GLN A 62 -12.90 23.08 -1.44
CA GLN A 62 -13.51 24.39 -1.74
C GLN A 62 -14.17 24.43 -3.12
N VAL A 63 -13.78 23.54 -4.04
CA VAL A 63 -14.16 23.61 -5.46
C VAL A 63 -14.83 22.35 -6.01
N LEU A 64 -14.68 21.20 -5.34
CA LEU A 64 -15.31 19.94 -5.73
C LEU A 64 -16.56 19.65 -4.90
N HIS A 65 -17.49 18.92 -5.52
CA HIS A 65 -18.59 18.30 -4.78
C HIS A 65 -18.03 17.31 -3.74
N HIS A 66 -18.60 17.28 -2.53
CA HIS A 66 -18.09 16.48 -1.41
C HIS A 66 -17.86 14.99 -1.76
N SER A 67 -18.76 14.38 -2.55
CA SER A 67 -18.59 12.99 -2.96
C SER A 67 -17.36 12.75 -3.85
N LEU A 68 -16.94 13.74 -4.64
CA LEU A 68 -15.70 13.66 -5.43
C LEU A 68 -14.46 13.88 -4.58
N VAL A 69 -14.57 14.67 -3.50
CA VAL A 69 -13.50 14.80 -2.51
C VAL A 69 -13.28 13.46 -1.81
N ASP A 70 -14.35 12.79 -1.40
CA ASP A 70 -14.26 11.46 -0.77
C ASP A 70 -13.59 10.45 -1.72
N ILE A 71 -14.01 10.43 -3.00
CA ILE A 71 -13.36 9.61 -4.05
C ILE A 71 -11.87 9.97 -4.22
N PHE A 72 -11.52 11.26 -4.21
CA PHE A 72 -10.13 11.69 -4.28
C PHE A 72 -9.30 11.18 -3.10
N ILE A 73 -9.88 11.20 -1.90
CA ILE A 73 -9.22 10.71 -0.70
C ILE A 73 -8.98 9.20 -0.76
N GLU A 74 -9.97 8.43 -1.19
CA GLU A 74 -9.81 6.98 -1.36
C GLU A 74 -8.75 6.65 -2.43
N ILE A 75 -8.81 7.30 -3.59
CA ILE A 75 -7.85 7.09 -4.69
C ILE A 75 -6.42 7.41 -4.24
N PHE A 76 -6.23 8.53 -3.56
CA PHE A 76 -4.91 8.91 -3.08
C PHE A 76 -4.39 7.91 -2.03
N ALA A 77 -5.25 7.50 -1.09
CA ALA A 77 -4.87 6.54 -0.06
C ALA A 77 -4.50 5.18 -0.65
N ASP A 78 -5.24 4.72 -1.66
CA ASP A 78 -4.91 3.53 -2.45
C ASP A 78 -3.54 3.68 -3.13
N GLU A 79 -3.30 4.79 -3.83
CA GLU A 79 -2.04 5.03 -4.54
C GLU A 79 -0.86 5.11 -3.57
N LEU A 80 -1.02 5.77 -2.43
CA LEU A 80 -0.02 5.83 -1.38
C LEU A 80 0.35 4.43 -0.88
N LEU A 81 -0.64 3.59 -0.62
CA LEU A 81 -0.41 2.21 -0.18
C LEU A 81 0.29 1.39 -1.27
N ILE A 82 -0.12 1.52 -2.53
CA ILE A 82 0.48 0.81 -3.66
C ILE A 82 1.96 1.18 -3.80
N GLN A 83 2.27 2.47 -3.77
CA GLN A 83 3.64 2.98 -3.90
C GLN A 83 4.49 2.61 -2.68
N TYR A 84 3.91 2.66 -1.48
CA TYR A 84 4.57 2.25 -0.25
C TYR A 84 4.91 0.75 -0.26
N LEU A 85 3.95 -0.13 -0.55
CA LEU A 85 4.20 -1.58 -0.66
C LEU A 85 5.13 -1.90 -1.84
N GLY A 86 5.06 -1.13 -2.93
CA GLY A 86 5.96 -1.26 -4.09
C GLY A 86 7.41 -0.90 -3.78
N SER A 87 7.65 -0.09 -2.75
CA SER A 87 8.99 0.37 -2.36
C SER A 87 9.93 -0.74 -1.89
N VAL A 88 9.44 -1.98 -1.70
CA VAL A 88 10.30 -3.16 -1.48
C VAL A 88 11.27 -3.41 -2.63
N ARG A 89 11.01 -2.84 -3.80
CA ARG A 89 11.87 -2.88 -4.98
C ARG A 89 12.86 -1.73 -5.06
N ASN A 90 12.82 -0.77 -4.14
CA ASN A 90 13.75 0.35 -4.14
C ASN A 90 15.19 -0.16 -4.07
N ARG A 91 16.10 0.55 -4.74
CA ARG A 91 17.52 0.21 -4.71
C ARG A 91 18.04 0.39 -3.27
N GLY A 92 18.47 -0.72 -2.67
CA GLY A 92 18.94 -0.71 -1.29
C GLY A 92 17.85 -0.93 -0.25
N ALA A 93 16.62 -1.24 -0.67
CA ALA A 93 15.57 -1.71 0.23
C ALA A 93 16.05 -2.99 0.95
N ARG A 94 16.15 -2.93 2.28
CA ARG A 94 16.55 -4.07 3.08
C ARG A 94 16.02 -3.99 4.50
N PHE A 95 15.32 -5.02 4.92
CA PHE A 95 14.84 -5.20 6.29
C PHE A 95 15.81 -6.11 7.03
N ARG A 96 16.53 -5.55 8.00
CA ARG A 96 17.39 -6.35 8.87
C ARG A 96 16.67 -6.64 10.17
N ARG A 97 16.74 -7.88 10.67
CA ARG A 97 16.10 -8.24 11.94
C ARG A 97 16.64 -7.46 13.14
N ALA A 98 17.88 -6.98 13.06
CA ALA A 98 18.49 -6.12 14.07
C ALA A 98 18.00 -4.66 14.00
N ASP A 99 17.44 -4.22 12.88
CA ASP A 99 16.93 -2.86 12.70
C ASP A 99 15.47 -2.77 13.19
N PRO A 100 15.01 -1.63 13.72
CA PRO A 100 13.67 -1.46 14.27
C PRO A 100 12.61 -1.22 13.18
N PHE A 101 12.63 -2.00 12.10
CA PHE A 101 11.73 -1.78 10.95
C PHE A 101 10.27 -2.04 11.29
N ARG A 102 9.97 -2.91 12.25
CA ARG A 102 8.60 -3.17 12.72
C ARG A 102 7.98 -1.90 13.30
N ASP A 103 8.73 -1.24 14.19
CA ASP A 103 8.31 0.01 14.81
C ASP A 103 8.23 1.14 13.77
N LYS A 104 9.17 1.18 12.83
CA LYS A 104 9.16 2.18 11.76
C LYS A 104 7.97 2.00 10.81
N LEU A 105 7.68 0.77 10.37
CA LEU A 105 6.47 0.45 9.59
C LEU A 105 5.22 0.86 10.35
N PHE A 106 5.12 0.47 11.63
CA PHE A 106 3.98 0.83 12.48
C PHE A 106 3.80 2.34 12.56
N ASN A 107 4.88 3.10 12.82
CA ASN A 107 4.82 4.56 12.90
C ASN A 107 4.33 5.20 11.61
N ASP A 108 4.78 4.72 10.45
CA ASP A 108 4.31 5.24 9.15
C ASP A 108 2.82 4.94 8.95
N ILE A 109 2.37 3.70 9.21
CA ILE A 109 0.96 3.33 9.06
C ILE A 109 0.08 4.07 10.08
N ALA A 110 0.52 4.19 11.34
CA ALA A 110 -0.16 4.95 12.37
C ALA A 110 -0.31 6.43 11.97
N THR A 111 0.75 7.03 11.40
CA THR A 111 0.70 8.42 10.90
C THR A 111 -0.39 8.61 9.85
N ALA A 112 -0.50 7.69 8.89
CA ALA A 112 -1.56 7.75 7.87
C ALA A 112 -2.94 7.48 8.49
N PHE A 113 -3.05 6.52 9.41
CA PHE A 113 -4.31 6.17 10.07
C PHE A 113 -4.84 7.30 10.94
N ASP A 114 -3.97 8.01 11.66
CA ASP A 114 -4.34 9.16 12.47
C ASP A 114 -4.96 10.26 11.59
N TYR A 115 -4.37 10.53 10.43
CA TYR A 115 -4.95 11.44 9.45
C TYR A 115 -6.30 10.95 8.92
N PHE A 116 -6.42 9.69 8.48
CA PHE A 116 -7.69 9.16 7.98
C PHE A 116 -8.78 9.09 9.05
N SER A 117 -8.41 8.98 10.33
CA SER A 117 -9.35 9.07 11.47
C SER A 117 -9.96 10.46 11.63
N GLY A 118 -9.25 11.50 11.20
CA GLY A 118 -9.67 12.90 11.30
C GLY A 118 -10.52 13.37 10.13
N LEU A 119 -10.85 12.49 9.17
CA LEU A 119 -11.67 12.87 8.02
C LEU A 119 -13.11 13.22 8.44
N PRO A 120 -13.75 14.21 7.77
CA PRO A 120 -15.14 14.56 8.04
C PRO A 120 -16.11 13.40 7.79
N ASN A 121 -15.82 12.53 6.81
CA ASN A 121 -16.57 11.33 6.53
C ASN A 121 -15.88 10.10 7.17
N PRO A 122 -16.39 9.59 8.31
CA PRO A 122 -15.75 8.48 9.02
C PRO A 122 -15.82 7.16 8.26
N ASP A 123 -16.82 6.97 7.40
CA ASP A 123 -16.98 5.74 6.62
C ASP A 123 -15.87 5.59 5.57
N VAL A 124 -15.45 6.71 4.95
CA VAL A 124 -14.30 6.78 4.04
C VAL A 124 -13.02 6.41 4.80
N GLY A 125 -12.81 7.01 5.98
CA GLY A 125 -11.65 6.68 6.82
C GLY A 125 -11.61 5.21 7.23
N LEU A 126 -12.75 4.61 7.56
CA LEU A 126 -12.85 3.18 7.88
C LEU A 126 -12.58 2.30 6.66
N SER A 127 -13.13 2.64 5.50
CA SER A 127 -12.90 1.94 4.23
C SER A 127 -11.42 1.89 3.88
N ILE A 128 -10.74 3.04 3.92
CA ILE A 128 -9.31 3.16 3.65
C ILE A 128 -8.49 2.30 4.62
N LYS A 129 -8.76 2.40 5.92
CA LYS A 129 -8.05 1.60 6.92
C LYS A 129 -8.22 0.11 6.68
N ASN A 130 -9.42 -0.34 6.30
CA ASN A 130 -9.68 -1.74 5.96
C ASN A 130 -8.83 -2.21 4.76
N THR A 131 -8.71 -1.39 3.71
CA THR A 131 -7.81 -1.66 2.58
C THR A 131 -6.35 -1.74 3.03
N TRP A 132 -5.93 -0.82 3.89
CA TRP A 132 -4.57 -0.73 4.42
C TRP A 132 -4.19 -1.86 5.37
N ARG A 133 -5.13 -2.66 5.86
CA ARG A 133 -4.82 -3.89 6.61
C ARG A 133 -3.98 -4.90 5.82
N ALA A 134 -3.85 -4.73 4.50
CA ALA A 134 -2.87 -5.46 3.68
C ALA A 134 -1.42 -5.31 4.18
N THR A 135 -1.11 -4.27 4.97
CA THR A 135 0.21 -4.11 5.60
C THR A 135 0.47 -5.12 6.73
N GLU A 136 -0.58 -5.69 7.34
CA GLU A 136 -0.46 -6.71 8.40
C GLU A 136 0.21 -8.00 7.87
N PRO A 137 -0.31 -8.67 6.81
CA PRO A 137 0.35 -9.86 6.26
C PRO A 137 1.65 -9.52 5.51
N PHE A 138 1.83 -8.29 5.02
CA PHE A 138 3.14 -7.82 4.56
C PHE A 138 4.18 -7.84 5.68
N LEU A 139 3.86 -7.30 6.86
CA LEU A 139 4.72 -7.37 8.03
C LEU A 139 4.96 -8.82 8.45
N ALA A 140 3.94 -9.68 8.41
CA ALA A 140 4.09 -11.09 8.73
C ALA A 140 5.13 -11.78 7.82
N LEU A 141 5.07 -11.56 6.50
CA LEU A 141 6.07 -12.05 5.55
C LEU A 141 7.50 -11.55 5.82
N LEU A 142 7.66 -10.35 6.38
CA LEU A 142 8.99 -9.81 6.75
C LEU A 142 9.51 -10.37 8.07
N THR A 143 8.62 -10.75 8.98
CA THR A 143 8.96 -10.99 10.39
C THR A 143 8.94 -12.45 10.80
N CYS A 144 8.22 -13.31 10.06
CA CYS A 144 8.15 -14.73 10.33
C CYS A 144 9.50 -15.43 10.13
N ASP A 145 9.67 -16.56 10.79
CA ASP A 145 10.84 -17.42 10.61
C ASP A 145 10.81 -18.09 9.23
N ARG A 146 11.99 -18.50 8.74
CA ARG A 146 12.18 -18.95 7.35
C ARG A 146 11.30 -20.14 7.01
N GLU A 147 11.08 -21.02 7.98
CA GLU A 147 10.27 -22.22 7.89
C GLU A 147 8.77 -21.89 7.73
N ALA A 148 8.33 -20.75 8.28
CA ALA A 148 6.93 -20.31 8.25
C ALA A 148 6.58 -19.47 7.02
N VAL A 149 7.57 -19.03 6.22
CA VAL A 149 7.35 -18.13 5.07
C VAL A 149 6.33 -18.68 4.07
N ALA A 150 6.35 -20.00 3.81
CA ALA A 150 5.42 -20.62 2.88
C ALA A 150 3.97 -20.57 3.40
N ASP A 151 3.77 -20.74 4.71
CA ASP A 151 2.44 -20.69 5.33
C ASP A 151 1.92 -19.26 5.43
N GLU A 152 2.78 -18.29 5.78
CA GLU A 152 2.41 -16.87 5.77
C GLU A 152 2.05 -16.39 4.36
N PHE A 153 2.79 -16.83 3.34
CA PHE A 153 2.41 -16.59 1.95
C PHE A 153 1.03 -17.17 1.64
N ALA A 154 0.75 -18.40 2.07
CA ALA A 154 -0.53 -19.06 1.80
C ALA A 154 -1.69 -18.34 2.50
N ALA A 155 -1.49 -17.87 3.74
CA ALA A 155 -2.47 -17.06 4.46
C ALA A 155 -2.72 -15.73 3.74
N PHE A 156 -1.67 -15.03 3.33
CA PHE A 156 -1.78 -13.77 2.58
C PHE A 156 -2.51 -14.00 1.25
N LYS A 157 -2.10 -15.00 0.46
CA LYS A 157 -2.71 -15.31 -0.83
C LYS A 157 -4.17 -15.73 -0.71
N THR A 158 -4.56 -16.38 0.38
CA THR A 158 -5.97 -16.72 0.66
C THR A 158 -6.79 -15.46 0.96
N ALA A 159 -6.24 -14.53 1.75
CA ALA A 159 -6.92 -13.27 2.08
C ALA A 159 -6.96 -12.29 0.88
N TYR A 160 -5.94 -12.32 0.03
CA TYR A 160 -5.79 -11.46 -1.14
C TYR A 160 -5.48 -12.34 -2.36
N TRP A 161 -6.54 -12.86 -2.98
CA TRP A 161 -6.44 -13.86 -4.05
C TRP A 161 -5.66 -13.38 -5.27
N ASP A 162 -5.58 -12.08 -5.50
CA ASP A 162 -4.87 -11.39 -6.58
C ASP A 162 -3.43 -10.98 -6.22
N LEU A 163 -2.94 -11.36 -5.03
CA LEU A 163 -1.56 -11.17 -4.60
C LEU A 163 -0.56 -11.70 -5.63
N GLN A 164 0.34 -10.84 -6.11
CA GLN A 164 1.29 -11.19 -7.14
C GLN A 164 2.53 -11.88 -6.57
N LEU A 165 2.84 -13.07 -7.09
CA LEU A 165 4.02 -13.83 -6.68
C LEU A 165 5.34 -13.08 -6.93
N GLY A 166 5.39 -12.25 -7.98
CA GLY A 166 6.55 -11.40 -8.26
C GLY A 166 6.81 -10.35 -7.17
N TRP A 167 5.75 -9.79 -6.59
CA TRP A 167 5.87 -8.88 -5.44
C TRP A 167 6.32 -9.62 -4.19
N VAL A 168 5.75 -10.80 -3.90
CA VAL A 168 6.22 -11.64 -2.78
C VAL A 168 7.70 -11.99 -2.93
N GLU A 169 8.17 -12.31 -4.14
CA GLU A 169 9.59 -12.54 -4.40
C GLU A 169 10.45 -11.31 -4.06
N ALA A 170 10.01 -10.10 -4.41
CA ALA A 170 10.70 -8.87 -4.06
C ALA A 170 10.73 -8.62 -2.55
N VAL A 171 9.62 -8.86 -1.85
CA VAL A 171 9.53 -8.78 -0.38
C VAL A 171 10.56 -9.72 0.25
N LEU A 172 10.59 -10.99 -0.15
CA LEU A 172 11.52 -11.96 0.43
C LEU A 172 12.98 -11.58 0.17
N ARG A 173 13.30 -11.09 -1.03
CA ARG A 173 14.65 -10.64 -1.38
C ARG A 173 15.11 -9.42 -0.58
N SER A 174 14.17 -8.63 -0.06
CA SER A 174 14.49 -7.49 0.81
C SER A 174 14.80 -7.89 2.26
N ARG A 175 14.54 -9.14 2.66
CA ARG A 175 14.95 -9.64 3.99
C ARG A 175 16.47 -9.83 4.07
N ASP A 176 17.05 -9.59 5.24
CA ASP A 176 18.47 -9.81 5.47
C ASP A 176 18.87 -11.29 5.52
N ASP A 177 17.96 -12.15 5.98
CA ASP A 177 18.07 -13.61 6.07
C ASP A 177 17.67 -14.36 4.79
N PHE A 178 17.51 -13.66 3.67
CA PHE A 178 17.04 -14.24 2.42
C PHE A 178 17.91 -15.40 1.90
N GLU A 179 17.27 -16.50 1.55
CA GLU A 179 17.86 -17.67 0.91
C GLU A 179 16.94 -18.16 -0.23
N ARG A 180 17.54 -18.75 -1.27
CA ARG A 180 16.79 -19.27 -2.43
C ARG A 180 15.78 -20.36 -2.06
N SER A 181 16.05 -21.11 -0.99
CA SER A 181 15.16 -22.15 -0.44
C SER A 181 13.79 -21.59 -0.05
N MET A 182 13.72 -20.39 0.54
CA MET A 182 12.45 -19.75 0.92
C MET A 182 11.56 -19.51 -0.31
N LEU A 183 12.14 -18.99 -1.39
CA LEU A 183 11.40 -18.75 -2.62
C LEU A 183 10.93 -20.07 -3.27
N SER A 184 11.75 -21.12 -3.22
CA SER A 184 11.36 -22.45 -3.68
C SER A 184 10.18 -23.01 -2.87
N ALA A 185 10.19 -22.84 -1.55
CA ALA A 185 9.09 -23.27 -0.68
C ALA A 185 7.79 -22.52 -0.99
N VAL A 186 7.86 -21.19 -1.18
CA VAL A 186 6.70 -20.38 -1.59
C VAL A 186 6.14 -20.83 -2.95
N LYS A 187 7.01 -21.06 -3.95
CA LYS A 187 6.59 -21.53 -5.27
C LYS A 187 5.93 -22.91 -5.22
N ALA A 188 6.51 -23.83 -4.43
CA ALA A 188 5.92 -25.15 -4.21
C ALA A 188 4.56 -25.05 -3.52
N ARG A 189 4.43 -24.19 -2.50
CA ARG A 189 3.17 -23.94 -1.81
C ARG A 189 2.13 -23.34 -2.74
N ALA A 190 2.49 -22.34 -3.53
CA ALA A 190 1.61 -21.72 -4.52
C ALA A 190 1.04 -22.74 -5.52
N GLY A 191 1.87 -23.71 -5.96
CA GLY A 191 1.43 -24.77 -6.87
C GLY A 191 0.44 -25.78 -6.27
N GLN A 192 0.32 -25.82 -4.94
CA GLN A 192 -0.61 -26.71 -4.22
C GLN A 192 -1.90 -25.99 -3.80
N MET A 193 -1.96 -24.67 -3.96
CA MET A 193 -3.10 -23.88 -3.52
C MET A 193 -4.14 -23.76 -4.64
N ASP A 194 -5.40 -24.00 -4.26
CA ASP A 194 -6.55 -23.54 -5.03
C ASP A 194 -7.21 -22.41 -4.22
N VAL A 195 -7.25 -21.20 -4.80
CA VAL A 195 -7.74 -20.00 -4.12
C VAL A 195 -8.94 -19.48 -4.89
N ALA A 196 -10.08 -19.42 -4.20
CA ALA A 196 -11.30 -18.84 -4.75
C ALA A 196 -11.06 -17.37 -5.13
N ARG A 197 -11.33 -17.03 -6.39
CA ARG A 197 -11.25 -15.65 -6.86
C ARG A 197 -12.44 -14.86 -6.32
N GLY A 198 -12.16 -13.68 -5.78
CA GLY A 198 -13.15 -12.75 -5.29
C GLY A 198 -13.13 -11.43 -6.07
N PRO A 199 -13.74 -10.37 -5.53
CA PRO A 199 -13.52 -9.00 -5.98
C PRO A 199 -12.02 -8.67 -5.99
N GLU A 200 -11.59 -7.82 -6.93
CA GLU A 200 -10.21 -7.32 -6.93
C GLU A 200 -9.89 -6.61 -5.62
N THR A 201 -8.68 -6.81 -5.13
CA THR A 201 -8.17 -6.17 -3.92
C THR A 201 -7.08 -5.17 -4.29
N ILE A 202 -6.56 -4.44 -3.29
CA ILE A 202 -5.41 -3.56 -3.50
C ILE A 202 -4.18 -4.32 -4.02
N MET A 203 -4.02 -5.59 -3.65
CA MET A 203 -2.83 -6.37 -4.01
C MET A 203 -2.76 -6.72 -5.50
N GLY A 204 -3.87 -6.69 -6.23
CA GLY A 204 -3.88 -6.79 -7.69
C GLY A 204 -3.19 -5.60 -8.37
N LYS A 205 -3.19 -4.43 -7.73
CA LYS A 205 -2.55 -3.20 -8.23
C LYS A 205 -1.07 -3.09 -7.84
N VAL A 206 -0.64 -3.78 -6.78
CA VAL A 206 0.76 -3.80 -6.34
C VAL A 206 1.56 -4.76 -7.23
N LYS A 207 2.42 -4.19 -8.09
CA LYS A 207 3.24 -4.94 -9.05
C LYS A 207 4.62 -5.26 -8.53
#